data_AF-A0A7C3QET0-F1
#
_entry.id   AF-A0A7C3QET0-F1
#
_cell.length_a   1.000
_cell.length_b   1.000
_cell.length_c   1.000
_cell.angle_alpha   90.00
_cell.angle_beta   90.00
_cell.angle_gamma   90.00
#
_symmetry.space_group_name_H-M   'P 1'
#
loop_
_entity.id
_entity.type
_entity.pdbx_description
1 polymer ?
#
loop_
_entity_poly.entity_id
_entity_poly.type
_entity_poly.pdbx_seq_one_letter_code
_entity_poly.pdbx_strand_id
1 'polypeptide(L)'
;MKRLWLGLSALLLGGVLLAAGRDTAVSAPQAPDAPVLSISLVSAGFSQPTDIANAGDNRLFVAEQAGRIRILSNGSILSAPFLDITSKVKTGSEQGLLGLAFHPDYPDTPYFYVNYSGETDGRTVIARYTVTSDPNA
;
A
#
# COMPACT_ATOMS: atom_id res chain seq x y z
N MET A 1 17.95 63.43 0.67
CA MET A 1 19.07 64.24 0.14
C MET A 1 19.22 63.94 -1.35
N LYS A 2 19.27 65.01 -2.16
CA LYS A 2 19.28 65.00 -3.63
C LYS A 2 20.64 64.51 -4.16
N ARG A 3 20.66 63.79 -5.30
CA ARG A 3 21.49 64.11 -6.50
C ARG A 3 21.43 63.03 -7.59
N LEU A 4 20.78 63.37 -8.70
CA LEU A 4 21.13 62.94 -10.06
C LEU A 4 22.56 63.39 -10.40
N TRP A 5 23.24 62.68 -11.32
CA TRP A 5 24.07 63.24 -12.40
C TRP A 5 24.15 62.24 -13.56
N LEU A 6 23.79 62.70 -14.76
CA LEU A 6 24.15 62.08 -16.05
C LEU A 6 25.54 62.58 -16.47
N GLY A 7 26.32 61.72 -17.12
CA GLY A 7 27.57 62.09 -17.79
C GLY A 7 28.07 60.99 -18.72
N LEU A 8 27.70 61.09 -20.00
CA LEU A 8 28.15 60.24 -21.10
C LEU A 8 29.46 60.81 -21.68
N SER A 9 30.47 59.99 -21.95
CA SER A 9 31.44 60.21 -23.03
C SER A 9 32.26 58.96 -23.32
N ALA A 10 32.24 58.56 -24.59
CA ALA A 10 32.92 57.41 -25.16
C ALA A 10 34.34 57.75 -25.64
N LEU A 11 35.23 56.76 -25.71
CA LEU A 11 36.13 56.60 -26.85
C LEU A 11 36.64 55.15 -26.93
N LEU A 12 36.65 54.61 -28.16
CA LEU A 12 37.00 53.25 -28.55
C LEU A 12 38.50 52.95 -28.42
N LEU A 13 38.86 51.68 -28.18
CA LEU A 13 39.90 50.96 -28.94
C LEU A 13 39.88 49.45 -28.65
N GLY A 14 40.03 48.64 -29.70
CA GLY A 14 40.67 47.32 -29.62
C GLY A 14 39.75 46.12 -29.40
N GLY A 15 39.46 45.39 -30.49
CA GLY A 15 38.66 44.19 -30.44
C GLY A 15 39.38 42.98 -29.83
N VAL A 16 38.56 42.06 -29.32
CA VAL A 16 38.64 40.63 -29.65
C VAL A 16 37.18 40.18 -29.75
N LEU A 17 36.77 39.74 -30.93
CA LEU A 17 35.49 39.04 -31.08
C LEU A 17 35.68 37.64 -30.49
N LEU A 18 35.54 37.50 -29.17
CA LEU A 18 35.24 36.20 -28.60
C LEU A 18 33.80 35.90 -29.01
N ALA A 19 33.64 35.12 -30.07
CA ALA A 19 32.40 34.40 -30.29
C ALA A 19 32.23 33.47 -29.08
N ALA A 20 31.64 33.98 -28.00
CA ALA A 20 31.11 33.17 -26.93
C ALA A 20 29.99 32.37 -27.58
N GLY A 21 30.33 31.17 -28.05
CA GLY A 21 29.33 30.17 -28.42
C GLY A 21 28.38 30.10 -27.24
N ARG A 22 27.12 30.51 -27.48
CA ARG A 22 26.07 30.24 -26.52
C ARG A 22 25.91 28.73 -26.56
N ASP A 23 26.55 28.04 -25.62
CA ASP A 23 26.14 26.71 -25.24
C ASP A 23 24.70 26.87 -24.75
N THR A 24 23.75 26.73 -25.66
CA THR A 24 22.35 26.51 -25.31
C THR A 24 22.34 25.15 -24.65
N ALA A 25 22.58 25.13 -23.34
CA ALA A 25 22.30 23.97 -22.52
C ALA A 25 20.83 23.64 -22.76
N VAL A 26 20.58 22.58 -23.52
CA VAL A 26 19.24 22.04 -23.69
C VAL A 26 18.83 21.57 -22.31
N SER A 27 17.95 22.33 -21.66
CA SER A 27 17.38 21.94 -20.38
C SER A 27 16.65 20.62 -20.60
N ALA A 28 17.15 19.55 -19.97
CA ALA A 28 16.46 18.27 -19.98
C ALA A 28 15.05 18.49 -19.39
N PRO A 29 14.01 17.82 -19.91
CA PRO A 29 12.68 17.90 -19.32
C PRO A 29 12.79 17.57 -17.83
N GLN A 30 12.34 18.48 -16.96
CA GLN A 30 12.23 18.14 -15.54
C GLN A 30 11.21 17.00 -15.42
N ALA A 31 11.61 15.93 -14.74
CA ALA A 31 10.66 14.91 -14.33
C ALA A 31 9.58 15.58 -13.48
N PRO A 32 8.30 15.17 -13.63
CA PRO A 32 7.25 15.68 -12.76
C PRO A 32 7.59 15.38 -11.31
N ASP A 33 7.23 16.31 -10.41
CA ASP A 33 7.40 16.09 -8.99
C ASP A 33 6.64 14.83 -8.56
N ALA A 34 7.25 14.04 -7.67
CA ALA A 34 6.61 12.87 -7.11
C ALA A 34 5.37 13.29 -6.29
N PRO A 35 4.27 12.52 -6.32
CA PRO A 35 3.11 12.80 -5.52
C PRO A 35 3.45 12.74 -4.03
N VAL A 36 2.91 13.67 -3.25
CA VAL A 36 3.00 13.64 -1.78
C VAL A 36 2.01 12.62 -1.25
N LEU A 37 2.52 11.61 -0.55
CA LEU A 37 1.70 10.58 0.10
C LEU A 37 1.46 10.93 1.56
N SER A 38 0.24 10.71 2.04
CA SER A 38 -0.10 10.78 3.46
C SER A 38 -0.60 9.43 3.96
N ILE A 39 -0.35 9.15 5.24
CA ILE A 39 -0.79 7.93 5.90
C ILE A 39 -1.84 8.31 6.92
N SER A 40 -2.97 7.63 6.89
CA SER A 40 -4.04 7.75 7.89
C SER A 40 -4.32 6.40 8.53
N LEU A 41 -4.45 6.39 9.86
CA LEU A 41 -4.90 5.20 10.57
C LEU A 41 -6.37 4.93 10.21
N VAL A 42 -6.64 3.78 9.59
CA VAL A 42 -8.00 3.35 9.24
C VAL A 42 -8.68 2.66 10.41
N SER A 43 -7.98 1.73 11.06
CA SER A 43 -8.46 1.01 12.24
C SER A 43 -7.29 0.42 13.04
N ALA A 44 -7.51 0.16 14.31
CA ALA A 44 -6.57 -0.48 15.23
C ALA A 44 -7.27 -1.62 15.98
N GLY A 45 -6.50 -2.48 16.64
CA GLY A 45 -7.05 -3.59 17.44
C GLY A 45 -6.93 -4.97 16.81
N PHE A 46 -6.24 -5.10 15.67
CA PHE A 46 -5.83 -6.40 15.13
C PHE A 46 -4.62 -6.95 15.85
N SER A 47 -4.54 -8.27 15.97
CA SER A 47 -3.41 -8.99 16.56
C SER A 47 -2.53 -9.59 15.46
N GLN A 48 -1.33 -9.03 15.27
CA GLN A 48 -0.34 -9.52 14.30
C GLN A 48 -0.96 -9.77 12.90
N PRO A 49 -1.48 -8.72 12.22
CA PRO A 49 -2.08 -8.89 10.90
C PRO A 49 -1.02 -9.32 9.87
N THR A 50 -1.37 -10.30 9.04
CA THR A 50 -0.46 -10.89 8.04
C THR A 50 -0.92 -10.67 6.60
N ASP A 51 -2.23 -10.51 6.38
CA ASP A 51 -2.81 -10.26 5.06
C ASP A 51 -4.13 -9.48 5.18
N ILE A 52 -4.55 -8.84 4.08
CA ILE A 52 -5.82 -8.13 3.97
C ILE A 52 -6.40 -8.27 2.57
N ALA A 53 -7.69 -8.63 2.49
CA ALA A 53 -8.42 -8.75 1.23
C ALA A 53 -9.82 -8.13 1.32
N ASN A 54 -10.41 -7.76 0.18
CA ASN A 54 -11.84 -7.50 0.08
C ASN A 54 -12.53 -8.66 -0.66
N ALA A 55 -13.85 -8.76 -0.50
CA ALA A 55 -14.67 -9.76 -1.18
C ALA A 55 -15.44 -9.16 -2.38
N GLY A 56 -14.87 -8.16 -3.05
CA GLY A 56 -15.59 -7.38 -4.08
C GLY A 56 -16.57 -6.35 -3.53
N ASP A 57 -16.61 -6.16 -2.20
CA ASP A 57 -17.40 -5.15 -1.51
C ASP A 57 -16.53 -4.26 -0.60
N ASN A 58 -17.15 -3.41 0.23
CA ASN A 58 -16.45 -2.45 1.09
C ASN A 58 -15.85 -3.07 2.37
N ARG A 59 -16.09 -4.36 2.64
CA ARG A 59 -15.55 -5.02 3.83
C ARG A 59 -14.09 -5.39 3.57
N LEU A 60 -13.27 -5.22 4.60
CA LEU A 60 -11.89 -5.68 4.61
C LEU A 60 -11.78 -6.86 5.55
N PHE A 61 -11.26 -7.97 5.05
CA PHE A 61 -11.01 -9.19 5.77
C PHE A 61 -9.53 -9.25 6.11
N VAL A 62 -9.22 -9.11 7.40
CA VAL A 62 -7.85 -9.03 7.91
C VAL A 62 -7.48 -10.38 8.51
N ALA A 63 -6.47 -11.04 7.94
CA ALA A 63 -5.90 -12.24 8.49
C ALA A 63 -4.99 -11.89 9.68
N GLU A 64 -5.21 -12.53 10.82
CA GLU A 64 -4.38 -12.47 12.02
C GLU A 64 -3.53 -13.73 12.12
N GLN A 65 -2.23 -13.59 12.40
CA GLN A 65 -1.25 -14.69 12.38
C GLN A 65 -1.71 -15.95 13.14
N ALA A 66 -2.45 -15.76 14.24
CA ALA A 66 -2.96 -16.85 15.09
C ALA A 66 -3.98 -17.77 14.41
N GLY A 67 -4.47 -17.45 13.21
CA GLY A 67 -5.47 -18.25 12.51
C GLY A 67 -6.89 -17.70 12.58
N ARG A 68 -7.03 -16.37 12.73
CA ARG A 68 -8.34 -15.70 12.67
C ARG A 68 -8.42 -14.80 11.46
N ILE A 69 -9.62 -14.67 10.89
CA ILE A 69 -9.95 -13.62 9.93
C ILE A 69 -10.95 -12.69 10.60
N ARG A 70 -10.63 -11.40 10.68
CA ARG A 70 -11.49 -10.36 11.25
C ARG A 70 -12.08 -9.50 10.14
N ILE A 71 -13.30 -9.03 10.32
CA ILE A 71 -13.95 -8.14 9.36
C ILE A 71 -13.87 -6.72 9.89
N LEU A 72 -13.30 -5.82 9.09
CA LEU A 72 -13.44 -4.39 9.22
C LEU A 72 -14.51 -3.91 8.25
N SER A 73 -15.58 -3.32 8.78
CA SER A 73 -16.68 -2.77 8.00
C SER A 73 -17.05 -1.41 8.58
N ASN A 74 -17.20 -0.40 7.71
CA ASN A 74 -17.59 0.96 8.12
C ASN A 74 -16.72 1.52 9.28
N GLY A 75 -15.41 1.27 9.23
CA GLY A 75 -14.44 1.72 10.24
C GLY A 75 -14.43 0.93 11.56
N SER A 76 -15.30 -0.07 11.72
CA SER A 76 -15.38 -0.88 12.94
C SER A 76 -15.04 -2.35 12.70
N ILE A 77 -14.30 -2.95 13.64
CA ILE A 77 -14.01 -4.39 13.63
C ILE A 77 -15.23 -5.13 14.19
N LEU A 78 -15.74 -6.11 13.45
CA LEU A 78 -16.84 -6.95 13.93
C LEU A 78 -16.38 -7.84 15.11
N SER A 79 -17.29 -8.09 16.05
CA SER A 79 -17.02 -8.83 17.27
C SER A 79 -16.68 -10.30 16.98
N ALA A 80 -17.46 -10.95 16.13
CA ALA A 80 -17.20 -12.31 15.66
C ALA A 80 -16.12 -12.30 14.58
N PRO A 81 -15.18 -13.27 14.59
CA PRO A 81 -14.31 -13.50 13.45
C PRO A 81 -15.11 -14.10 12.29
N PHE A 82 -14.71 -13.77 11.07
CA PHE A 82 -15.19 -14.43 9.84
C PHE A 82 -14.75 -15.89 9.79
N LEU A 83 -13.55 -16.19 10.28
CA LEU A 83 -13.01 -17.53 10.38
C LEU A 83 -12.16 -17.62 11.65
N ASP A 84 -12.31 -18.70 12.41
CA ASP A 84 -11.36 -19.08 13.46
C ASP A 84 -10.90 -20.52 13.22
N ILE A 85 -9.63 -20.66 12.85
CA ILE A 85 -8.93 -21.94 12.66
C ILE A 85 -7.69 -22.02 13.54
N THR A 86 -7.67 -21.30 14.66
CA THR A 86 -6.54 -21.26 15.61
C THR A 86 -6.07 -22.64 16.03
N SER A 87 -6.98 -23.61 16.16
CA SER A 87 -6.67 -25.01 16.48
C SER A 87 -5.93 -25.79 15.37
N LYS A 88 -5.84 -25.24 14.16
CA LYS A 88 -5.18 -25.86 13.01
C LYS A 88 -3.85 -25.21 12.64
N VAL A 89 -3.53 -24.07 13.26
CA VAL A 89 -2.44 -23.18 12.81
C VAL A 89 -1.30 -23.22 13.83
N LYS A 90 -0.10 -23.52 13.33
CA LYS A 90 1.15 -23.29 14.06
C LYS A 90 1.56 -21.82 13.92
N THR A 91 1.99 -21.19 15.01
CA THR A 91 2.33 -19.76 15.03
C THR A 91 3.78 -19.53 15.45
N GLY A 92 4.41 -18.49 14.89
CA GLY A 92 5.71 -17.97 15.35
C GLY A 92 6.67 -17.69 14.19
N SER A 93 7.43 -16.59 14.29
CA SER A 93 8.25 -16.11 13.15
C SER A 93 7.39 -16.01 11.88
N GLU A 94 7.75 -16.73 10.82
CA GLU A 94 7.00 -16.78 9.56
C GLU A 94 5.85 -17.81 9.56
N GLN A 95 5.60 -18.51 10.67
CA GLN A 95 4.48 -19.45 10.81
C GLN A 95 3.20 -18.73 11.25
N GLY A 96 2.08 -19.10 10.63
CA GLY A 96 0.76 -18.59 10.99
C GLY A 96 -0.24 -18.78 9.87
N LEU A 97 -1.33 -18.02 9.91
CA LEU A 97 -2.17 -17.71 8.74
C LEU A 97 -1.48 -16.61 7.93
N LEU A 98 -1.18 -16.87 6.67
CA LEU A 98 -0.26 -16.07 5.85
C LEU A 98 -0.85 -15.61 4.51
N GLY A 99 -2.04 -16.09 4.14
CA GLY A 99 -2.69 -15.66 2.91
C GLY A 99 -4.20 -15.86 2.94
N LEU A 100 -4.89 -14.96 2.26
CA LEU A 100 -6.34 -14.93 2.09
C LEU A 100 -6.69 -14.46 0.67
N ALA A 101 -7.53 -15.21 -0.05
CA ALA A 101 -8.11 -14.76 -1.30
C ALA A 101 -9.56 -15.25 -1.44
N PHE A 102 -10.45 -14.35 -1.85
CA PHE A 102 -11.80 -14.73 -2.28
C PHE A 102 -11.76 -15.32 -3.69
N HIS A 103 -12.72 -16.18 -4.01
CA HIS A 103 -12.91 -16.62 -5.39
C HIS A 103 -13.18 -15.41 -6.31
N PRO A 104 -12.64 -15.37 -7.54
CA PRO A 104 -12.85 -14.24 -8.46
C PRO A 104 -14.33 -13.95 -8.73
N ASP A 105 -15.15 -15.01 -8.77
CA ASP A 105 -16.60 -14.92 -8.99
C ASP A 105 -17.41 -14.88 -7.67
N TYR A 106 -16.81 -14.50 -6.54
CA TYR A 106 -17.59 -14.26 -5.32
C TYR A 106 -18.54 -13.06 -5.54
N PRO A 107 -19.83 -13.12 -5.11
CA PRO A 107 -20.44 -14.14 -4.24
C PRO A 107 -21.07 -15.35 -4.95
N ASP A 108 -21.17 -15.36 -6.28
CA ASP A 108 -21.82 -16.44 -7.04
C ASP A 108 -21.13 -17.80 -6.82
N THR A 109 -19.80 -17.76 -6.66
CA THR A 109 -19.02 -18.88 -6.14
C THR A 109 -18.55 -18.55 -4.72
N PRO A 110 -19.23 -19.06 -3.67
CA PRO A 110 -19.01 -18.62 -2.28
C PRO A 110 -17.76 -19.26 -1.66
N TYR A 111 -16.67 -19.34 -2.40
CA TYR A 111 -15.41 -19.90 -1.94
C TYR A 111 -14.41 -18.80 -1.58
N PHE A 112 -13.58 -19.11 -0.60
CA PHE A 112 -12.35 -18.38 -0.33
C PHE A 112 -11.26 -19.38 0.05
N TYR A 113 -10.02 -18.92 -0.04
CA TYR A 113 -8.84 -19.74 0.10
C TYR A 113 -7.93 -19.12 1.14
N VAL A 114 -7.31 -19.96 1.95
CA VAL A 114 -6.34 -19.53 2.96
C VAL A 114 -5.03 -20.31 2.82
N ASN A 115 -3.92 -19.66 3.17
CA ASN A 115 -2.61 -20.28 3.30
C ASN A 115 -2.15 -20.22 4.77
N TYR A 116 -1.76 -21.34 5.36
CA TYR A 116 -1.28 -21.37 6.74
C TYR A 116 -0.25 -22.46 7.03
N SER A 117 0.53 -22.30 8.10
CA SER A 117 1.39 -23.36 8.65
C SER A 117 0.56 -24.30 9.53
N GLY A 118 0.50 -25.58 9.18
CA GLY A 118 -0.30 -26.58 9.90
C GLY A 118 0.24 -26.87 11.29
N GLU A 119 -0.64 -27.04 12.27
CA GLU A 119 -0.25 -27.17 13.68
C GLU A 119 0.76 -28.29 13.95
N THR A 120 0.49 -29.51 13.46
CA THR A 120 1.28 -30.69 13.83
C THR A 120 2.77 -30.61 13.44
N ASP A 121 3.08 -30.17 12.23
CA ASP A 121 4.44 -30.25 11.66
C ASP A 121 4.92 -28.92 11.03
N GLY A 122 4.10 -27.87 11.05
CA GLY A 122 4.40 -26.59 10.41
C GLY A 122 4.30 -26.62 8.89
N ARG A 123 3.79 -27.69 8.27
CA ARG A 123 3.69 -27.79 6.81
C ARG A 123 2.81 -26.68 6.24
N THR A 124 3.13 -26.21 5.04
CA THR A 124 2.24 -25.28 4.33
C THR A 124 0.95 -25.98 3.94
N VAL A 125 -0.19 -25.36 4.29
CA VAL A 125 -1.53 -25.79 3.91
C VAL A 125 -2.18 -24.71 3.07
N ILE A 126 -2.76 -25.10 1.93
CA ILE A 126 -3.70 -24.28 1.18
C ILE A 126 -5.06 -24.95 1.31
N ALA A 127 -6.04 -24.23 1.84
CA ALA A 127 -7.37 -24.77 2.11
C ALA A 127 -8.45 -23.88 1.49
N ARG A 128 -9.47 -24.51 0.90
CA ARG A 128 -10.69 -23.84 0.46
C ARG A 128 -11.74 -23.93 1.57
N TYR A 129 -12.37 -22.80 1.86
CA TYR A 129 -13.56 -22.71 2.71
C TYR A 129 -14.74 -22.20 1.89
N THR A 130 -15.94 -22.41 2.40
CA THR A 130 -17.19 -21.91 1.81
C THR A 130 -17.77 -20.89 2.77
N VAL A 131 -18.08 -19.69 2.28
CA VAL A 131 -18.79 -18.66 3.05
C VAL A 131 -20.17 -19.19 3.40
N THR A 132 -20.62 -18.96 4.64
CA THR A 132 -21.94 -19.42 5.06
C THR A 132 -23.04 -18.57 4.42
N SER A 133 -24.31 -18.85 4.77
CA SER A 133 -25.41 -17.97 4.38
C SER A 133 -25.31 -16.57 5.01
N ASP A 134 -24.59 -16.43 6.13
CA ASP A 134 -24.20 -15.12 6.64
C ASP A 134 -22.89 -14.72 5.95
N PRO A 135 -22.85 -13.65 5.14
CA PRO A 135 -21.63 -13.25 4.46
C PRO A 135 -20.52 -12.83 5.44
N ASN A 136 -20.83 -12.62 6.73
CA ASN A 136 -19.88 -12.29 7.78
C ASN A 136 -19.40 -13.50 8.60
N ALA A 137 -19.77 -14.74 8.24
CA ALA A 137 -19.42 -15.95 8.97
C ALA A 137 -19.17 -17.19 8.08
#